data_AF-A0A7Y7HWB3-F1
#
_entry.id   AF-A0A7Y7HWB3-F1
#
_cell.length_a   1.000
_cell.length_b   1.000
_cell.length_c   1.000
_cell.angle_alpha   90.00
_cell.angle_beta   90.00
_cell.angle_gamma   90.00
#
_symmetry.space_group_name_H-M   'P 1'
#
loop_
_entity.id
_entity.type
_entity.pdbx_description
1 polymer ?
#
loop_
_entity_poly.entity_id
_entity_poly.type
_entity_poly.pdbx_seq_one_letter_code
_entity_poly.pdbx_strand_id
1 'polypeptide(L)'
;MKNTVKLLALAAAMTVASAASAQQGAGTWIGTLGVNKITPKVDSGNVSAPALPNTKTDVGSDTKPRFTIAYMLTDNISAELDLGLPYKHDLYGAGSINGTGKLATAEVLPPTAFIQYRFLKPDAMVRPYVGLGITYAMFQKERGSGQLTAVLNTGGPGATFKLDDKVAASFQIGGTVKINEKWFLDASVIKTRLKTKAHYSTGQVQDVRLDPLAVNVSVGYNFKGF
;
A
#
# COMPACT_ATOMS: atom_id res chain seq x y z
N MET A 1 5.03 -13.65 -12.67
CA MET A 1 6.38 -13.74 -12.07
C MET A 1 7.46 -13.18 -13.00
N LYS A 2 7.60 -13.64 -14.26
CA LYS A 2 8.65 -13.14 -15.18
C LYS A 2 8.59 -11.64 -15.49
N ASN A 3 7.39 -11.05 -15.63
CA ASN A 3 7.27 -9.62 -15.93
C ASN A 3 7.50 -8.72 -14.70
N THR A 4 7.14 -9.20 -13.51
CA THR A 4 7.38 -8.50 -12.24
C THR A 4 8.87 -8.39 -11.93
N VAL A 5 9.62 -9.48 -12.16
CA VAL A 5 11.08 -9.50 -12.02
C VAL A 5 11.76 -8.58 -13.05
N LYS A 6 11.24 -8.49 -14.29
CA LYS A 6 11.76 -7.57 -15.31
C LYS A 6 11.52 -6.10 -14.97
N LEU A 7 10.36 -5.76 -14.40
CA LEU A 7 10.06 -4.39 -13.96
C LEU A 7 10.94 -3.96 -12.78
N LEU A 8 11.15 -4.88 -11.82
CA LEU A 8 12.07 -4.70 -10.69
C LEU A 8 13.54 -4.62 -11.13
N ALA A 9 13.94 -5.41 -12.13
CA ALA A 9 15.28 -5.35 -12.72
C ALA A 9 15.51 -4.06 -13.51
N LEU A 10 14.48 -3.50 -14.17
CA LEU A 10 14.57 -2.21 -14.85
C LEU A 10 14.73 -1.06 -13.83
N ALA A 11 14.01 -1.13 -12.71
CA ALA A 11 14.14 -0.18 -11.62
C ALA A 11 15.51 -0.25 -10.93
N ALA A 12 16.06 -1.46 -10.75
CA ALA A 12 17.41 -1.67 -10.20
C ALA A 12 18.52 -1.30 -11.19
N ALA A 13 18.31 -1.42 -12.49
CA ALA A 13 19.31 -1.04 -13.51
C ALA A 13 19.52 0.48 -13.62
N MET A 14 18.55 1.30 -13.18
CA MET A 14 18.68 2.77 -13.18
C MET A 14 19.55 3.32 -12.04
N THR A 15 19.98 2.50 -11.08
CA THR A 15 20.75 2.98 -9.91
C THR A 15 22.26 3.14 -10.16
N VAL A 16 22.75 2.91 -11.40
CA VAL A 16 24.19 2.93 -11.72
C VAL A 16 24.61 4.16 -12.56
N ALA A 17 23.72 5.15 -12.75
CA ALA A 17 24.00 6.31 -13.60
C ALA A 17 24.60 7.51 -12.84
N SER A 18 25.79 7.91 -13.29
CA SER A 18 26.49 9.22 -13.22
C SER A 18 26.45 10.04 -11.92
N ALA A 19 27.65 10.24 -11.36
CA ALA A 19 27.94 10.83 -10.06
C ALA A 19 27.81 12.36 -9.94
N ALA A 20 26.86 13.03 -10.60
CA ALA A 20 26.62 14.46 -10.37
C ALA A 20 25.89 14.69 -9.02
N SER A 21 26.34 15.65 -8.24
CA SER A 21 25.68 16.04 -6.97
C SER A 21 24.29 16.62 -7.27
N ALA A 22 23.25 15.85 -6.92
CA ALA A 22 21.87 16.22 -7.20
C ALA A 22 21.17 16.61 -5.90
N GLN A 23 21.11 17.91 -5.65
CA GLN A 23 20.16 18.46 -4.68
C GLN A 23 18.73 18.13 -5.14
N GLN A 24 17.75 18.00 -4.23
CA GLN A 24 16.35 17.73 -4.56
C GLN A 24 15.66 18.95 -5.22
N GLY A 25 16.18 19.42 -6.35
CA GLY A 25 15.66 20.51 -7.16
C GLY A 25 15.09 20.00 -8.49
N ALA A 26 14.56 20.90 -9.29
CA ALA A 26 13.93 20.59 -10.58
C ALA A 26 14.82 19.67 -11.46
N GLY A 27 14.20 18.67 -12.09
CA GLY A 27 14.87 17.71 -12.97
C GLY A 27 15.60 16.56 -12.27
N THR A 28 15.51 16.48 -10.93
CA THR A 28 16.17 15.42 -10.15
C THR A 28 15.28 14.19 -10.02
N TRP A 29 15.85 13.02 -10.29
CA TRP A 29 15.25 11.74 -9.95
C TRP A 29 15.61 11.35 -8.52
N ILE A 30 14.66 10.72 -7.85
CA ILE A 30 14.75 10.31 -6.46
C ILE A 30 14.35 8.84 -6.41
N GLY A 31 15.27 7.97 -6.06
CA GLY A 31 14.97 6.56 -5.77
C GLY A 31 14.96 6.36 -4.26
N THR A 32 13.93 5.73 -3.70
CA THR A 32 13.95 5.35 -2.28
C THR A 32 13.74 3.85 -2.11
N LEU A 33 14.46 3.29 -1.14
CA LEU A 33 14.33 1.90 -0.73
C LEU A 33 14.19 1.87 0.79
N GLY A 34 13.17 1.18 1.29
CA GLY A 34 12.94 1.11 2.72
C GLY A 34 11.92 0.08 3.11
N VAL A 35 11.35 0.29 4.29
CA VAL A 35 10.30 -0.55 4.85
C VAL A 35 9.01 0.25 4.97
N ASN A 36 7.91 -0.39 4.63
CA ASN A 36 6.57 0.16 4.81
C ASN A 36 5.73 -0.82 5.63
N LYS A 37 5.14 -0.30 6.71
CA LYS A 37 4.18 -1.04 7.53
C LYS A 37 2.78 -0.50 7.25
N ILE A 38 1.94 -1.34 6.66
CA ILE A 38 0.53 -1.02 6.40
C ILE A 38 -0.32 -1.58 7.54
N THR A 39 -1.04 -0.69 8.22
CA THR A 39 -1.98 -1.04 9.29
C THR A 39 -3.40 -0.65 8.85
N PRO A 40 -4.21 -1.62 8.39
CA PRO A 40 -5.64 -1.39 8.12
C PRO A 40 -6.38 -0.94 9.37
N LYS A 41 -7.28 0.04 9.24
CA LYS A 41 -8.28 0.37 10.25
C LYS A 41 -9.63 -0.11 9.73
N VAL A 42 -9.99 -1.34 10.10
CA VAL A 42 -11.13 -2.03 9.48
C VAL A 42 -12.45 -1.65 10.16
N ASP A 43 -13.41 -1.25 9.34
CA ASP A 43 -14.83 -1.16 9.70
C ASP A 43 -15.61 -1.97 8.66
N SER A 44 -16.01 -3.17 9.04
CA SER A 44 -16.76 -4.09 8.19
C SER A 44 -18.25 -4.05 8.52
N GLY A 45 -19.06 -3.92 7.47
CA GLY A 45 -20.51 -4.06 7.55
C GLY A 45 -20.92 -5.50 7.84
N ASN A 46 -22.21 -5.73 8.09
CA ASN A 46 -22.71 -7.09 8.25
C ASN A 46 -22.65 -7.84 6.92
N VAL A 47 -22.21 -9.10 6.96
CA VAL A 47 -22.40 -10.03 5.83
C VAL A 47 -23.90 -10.15 5.54
N SER A 48 -24.29 -10.03 4.27
CA SER A 48 -25.71 -10.14 3.88
C SER A 48 -26.28 -11.54 4.16
N ALA A 49 -27.60 -11.66 4.21
CA ALA A 49 -28.25 -12.97 4.38
C ALA A 49 -27.90 -13.93 3.22
N PRO A 50 -27.83 -15.27 3.46
CA PRO A 50 -28.05 -15.96 4.72
C PRO A 50 -26.75 -16.04 5.54
N ALA A 51 -26.58 -15.14 6.50
CA ALA A 51 -25.47 -15.13 7.45
C ALA A 51 -26.01 -14.67 8.81
N LEU A 52 -25.34 -15.05 9.90
CA LEU A 52 -25.73 -14.61 11.23
C LEU A 52 -25.71 -13.07 11.31
N PRO A 53 -26.70 -12.43 11.95
CA PRO A 53 -26.66 -10.99 12.20
C PRO A 53 -25.34 -10.59 12.89
N ASN A 54 -24.79 -9.44 12.54
CA ASN A 54 -23.53 -8.90 13.10
C ASN A 54 -22.25 -9.74 12.82
N THR A 55 -22.25 -10.53 11.74
CA THR A 55 -21.05 -11.18 11.20
C THR A 55 -20.14 -10.14 10.53
N LYS A 56 -18.91 -9.96 11.04
CA LYS A 56 -17.93 -8.93 10.63
C LYS A 56 -16.54 -9.53 10.36
N THR A 57 -15.63 -8.73 9.81
CA THR A 57 -14.26 -9.14 9.43
C THR A 57 -13.22 -8.10 9.87
N ASP A 58 -12.04 -8.55 10.33
CA ASP A 58 -10.87 -7.72 10.64
C ASP A 58 -9.63 -8.14 9.83
N VAL A 59 -8.63 -7.25 9.67
CA VAL A 59 -7.46 -7.43 8.80
C VAL A 59 -6.17 -7.06 9.51
N GLY A 60 -5.22 -8.01 9.56
CA GLY A 60 -3.92 -7.80 10.21
C GLY A 60 -2.96 -6.85 9.47
N SER A 61 -2.01 -6.25 10.20
CA SER A 61 -0.94 -5.42 9.62
C SER A 61 0.15 -6.25 8.95
N ASP A 62 0.79 -5.72 7.89
CA ASP A 62 1.91 -6.36 7.20
C ASP A 62 3.04 -5.35 6.94
N THR A 63 4.29 -5.80 7.01
CA THR A 63 5.50 -4.98 6.79
C THR A 63 6.28 -5.54 5.61
N LYS A 64 6.53 -4.70 4.60
CA LYS A 64 7.23 -5.11 3.37
C LYS A 64 8.31 -4.12 2.97
N PRO A 65 9.32 -4.57 2.21
CA PRO A 65 10.20 -3.65 1.52
C PRO A 65 9.39 -2.82 0.51
N ARG A 66 9.65 -1.52 0.49
CA ARG A 66 9.02 -0.52 -0.38
C ARG A 66 10.10 0.09 -1.26
N PHE A 67 9.78 0.23 -2.54
CA PHE A 67 10.61 0.94 -3.49
C PHE A 67 9.77 2.01 -4.18
N THR A 68 10.29 3.23 -4.20
CA THR A 68 9.64 4.35 -4.88
C THR A 68 10.60 5.03 -5.84
N ILE A 69 10.03 5.55 -6.91
CA ILE A 69 10.72 6.46 -7.83
C ILE A 69 9.94 7.76 -7.84
N ALA A 70 10.62 8.87 -7.64
CA ALA A 70 10.05 10.19 -7.80
C ALA A 70 10.88 11.04 -8.76
N TYR A 71 10.21 12.01 -9.37
CA TYR A 71 10.81 13.01 -10.25
C TYR A 71 10.40 14.40 -9.77
N MET A 72 11.39 15.26 -9.51
CA MET A 72 11.18 16.66 -9.15
C MET A 72 10.79 17.45 -10.41
N LEU A 73 9.51 17.79 -10.51
CA LEU A 73 8.95 18.62 -11.58
C LEU A 73 9.42 20.08 -11.45
N THR A 74 9.51 20.55 -10.20
CA THR A 74 10.06 21.87 -9.83
C THR A 74 10.92 21.72 -8.59
N ASP A 75 11.44 22.81 -8.03
CA ASP A 75 12.19 22.78 -6.78
C ASP A 75 11.36 22.34 -5.56
N ASN A 76 10.03 22.46 -5.65
CA ASN A 76 9.10 22.16 -4.56
C ASN A 76 8.05 21.10 -4.93
N ILE A 77 7.89 20.74 -6.21
CA ILE A 77 6.86 19.78 -6.64
C ILE A 77 7.53 18.54 -7.20
N SER A 78 7.09 17.37 -6.77
CA SER A 78 7.51 16.09 -7.35
C SER A 78 6.35 15.16 -7.62
N ALA A 79 6.48 14.35 -8.67
CA ALA A 79 5.65 13.18 -8.90
C ALA A 79 6.37 11.95 -8.35
N GLU A 80 5.71 11.18 -7.47
CA GLU A 80 6.21 9.92 -6.92
C GLU A 80 5.34 8.76 -7.41
N LEU A 81 5.98 7.65 -7.74
CA LEU A 81 5.35 6.38 -8.02
C LEU A 81 5.89 5.34 -7.03
N ASP A 82 4.97 4.78 -6.26
CA ASP A 82 5.22 3.72 -5.29
C ASP A 82 4.87 2.35 -5.88
N LEU A 83 5.90 1.53 -6.04
CA LEU A 83 5.81 0.18 -6.60
C LEU A 83 6.27 -0.81 -5.53
N GLY A 84 5.36 -1.15 -4.63
CA GLY A 84 5.59 -2.17 -3.60
C GLY A 84 5.39 -3.61 -4.10
N LEU A 85 5.89 -4.56 -3.32
CA LEU A 85 5.49 -5.97 -3.43
C LEU A 85 4.03 -6.17 -2.96
N PRO A 86 3.37 -7.26 -3.38
CA PRO A 86 2.03 -7.57 -2.87
C PRO A 86 2.09 -7.84 -1.36
N TYR A 87 1.24 -7.14 -0.62
CA TYR A 87 1.05 -7.32 0.82
C TYR A 87 0.10 -8.49 1.03
N LYS A 88 0.41 -9.37 1.98
CA LYS A 88 -0.44 -10.51 2.29
C LYS A 88 -1.12 -10.26 3.61
N HIS A 89 -2.44 -10.17 3.58
CA HIS A 89 -3.24 -9.95 4.76
C HIS A 89 -4.05 -11.19 5.11
N ASP A 90 -4.07 -11.48 6.40
CA ASP A 90 -4.95 -12.48 7.00
C ASP A 90 -6.24 -11.80 7.45
N LEU A 91 -7.38 -12.40 7.09
CA LEU A 91 -8.72 -11.96 7.45
C LEU A 91 -9.25 -12.80 8.62
N TYR A 92 -9.73 -12.12 9.66
CA TYR A 92 -10.24 -12.74 10.89
C TYR A 92 -11.72 -12.45 11.07
N GLY A 93 -12.44 -13.37 11.71
CA GLY A 93 -13.84 -13.16 12.09
C GLY A 93 -13.96 -12.11 13.19
N ALA A 94 -14.93 -11.22 13.06
CA ALA A 94 -15.27 -10.19 14.04
C ALA A 94 -16.80 -10.15 14.30
N GLY A 95 -17.23 -9.44 15.33
CA GLY A 95 -18.64 -9.38 15.73
C GLY A 95 -19.14 -10.75 16.22
N SER A 96 -20.23 -11.26 15.65
CA SER A 96 -20.85 -12.54 16.03
C SER A 96 -20.00 -13.77 15.72
N ILE A 97 -18.95 -13.60 14.91
CA ILE A 97 -17.97 -14.65 14.57
C ILE A 97 -16.58 -14.31 15.13
N ASN A 98 -16.52 -13.45 16.15
CA ASN A 98 -15.27 -13.19 16.85
C ASN A 98 -14.75 -14.48 17.52
N GLY A 99 -13.44 -14.74 17.41
CA GLY A 99 -12.82 -15.93 17.98
C GLY A 99 -12.87 -17.18 17.10
N THR A 100 -13.49 -17.15 15.91
CA THR A 100 -13.46 -18.28 14.95
C THR A 100 -12.09 -18.50 14.30
N GLY A 101 -11.12 -17.62 14.60
CA GLY A 101 -9.78 -17.66 14.05
C GLY A 101 -9.71 -17.09 12.63
N LYS A 102 -8.66 -17.49 11.91
CA LYS A 102 -8.36 -17.04 10.56
C LYS A 102 -9.38 -17.59 9.57
N LEU A 103 -10.11 -16.70 8.92
CA LEU A 103 -11.13 -17.07 7.95
C LEU A 103 -10.59 -17.12 6.53
N ALA A 104 -9.67 -16.24 6.19
CA ALA A 104 -9.20 -16.13 4.82
C ALA A 104 -7.83 -15.46 4.73
N THR A 105 -7.23 -15.52 3.54
CA THR A 105 -6.09 -14.69 3.17
C THR A 105 -6.36 -13.98 1.85
N ALA A 106 -5.92 -12.74 1.74
CA ALA A 106 -5.88 -12.00 0.48
C ALA A 106 -4.51 -11.36 0.29
N GLU A 107 -4.02 -11.33 -0.94
CA GLU A 107 -2.89 -10.47 -1.31
C GLU A 107 -3.42 -9.20 -1.97
N VAL A 108 -2.85 -8.05 -1.63
CA VAL A 108 -3.18 -6.76 -2.24
C VAL A 108 -1.91 -6.13 -2.82
N LEU A 109 -1.99 -5.68 -4.06
CA LEU A 109 -0.98 -4.85 -4.69
C LEU A 109 -1.54 -3.43 -4.80
N PRO A 110 -1.05 -2.46 -4.03
CA PRO A 110 -1.56 -1.08 -4.06
C PRO A 110 -0.57 -0.11 -4.74
N PRO A 111 -0.31 -0.19 -6.06
CA PRO A 111 0.48 0.84 -6.72
C PRO A 111 -0.17 2.20 -6.48
N THR A 112 0.66 3.16 -6.08
CA THR A 112 0.20 4.49 -5.70
C THR A 112 1.02 5.55 -6.39
N ALA A 113 0.34 6.50 -7.03
CA ALA A 113 0.96 7.68 -7.59
C ALA A 113 0.64 8.89 -6.71
N PHE A 114 1.66 9.68 -6.35
CA PHE A 114 1.52 10.90 -5.57
C PHE A 114 2.05 12.11 -6.33
N ILE A 115 1.39 13.24 -6.15
CA ILE A 115 1.99 14.55 -6.34
C ILE A 115 2.32 15.10 -4.96
N GLN A 116 3.57 15.46 -4.75
CA GLN A 116 4.08 15.96 -3.48
C GLN A 116 4.50 17.42 -3.63
N TYR A 117 4.19 18.20 -2.61
CA TYR A 117 4.75 19.52 -2.37
C TYR A 117 5.76 19.43 -1.22
N ARG A 118 7.04 19.61 -1.54
CA ARG A 118 8.16 19.69 -0.61
C ARG A 118 8.37 21.14 -0.18
N PHE A 119 8.34 21.36 1.13
CA PHE A 119 8.65 22.65 1.72
C PHE A 119 10.17 22.90 1.72
N LEU A 120 10.53 24.17 1.93
CA LEU A 120 11.90 24.64 2.04
C LEU A 120 12.70 24.49 0.73
N LYS A 121 13.87 25.13 0.71
CA LYS A 121 14.77 25.13 -0.44
C LYS A 121 15.36 23.73 -0.67
N PRO A 122 15.73 23.38 -1.92
CA PRO A 122 16.35 22.11 -2.27
C PRO A 122 17.52 21.68 -1.39
N ASP A 123 18.29 22.64 -0.87
CA ASP A 123 19.52 22.46 -0.08
C ASP A 123 19.29 22.33 1.43
N ALA A 124 18.05 22.50 1.90
CA ALA A 124 17.73 22.40 3.31
C ALA A 124 18.03 21.00 3.87
N MET A 125 18.59 20.96 5.09
CA MET A 125 18.94 19.71 5.77
C MET A 125 17.70 18.84 6.05
N VAL A 126 16.58 19.46 6.38
CA VAL A 126 15.29 18.78 6.57
C VAL A 126 14.31 19.37 5.58
N ARG A 127 13.59 18.53 4.84
CA ARG A 127 12.54 18.98 3.91
C ARG A 127 11.24 18.24 4.19
N PRO A 128 10.35 18.86 4.98
CA PRO A 128 8.99 18.37 5.14
C PRO A 128 8.26 18.37 3.80
N TYR A 129 7.28 17.50 3.65
CA TYR A 129 6.43 17.48 2.46
C TYR A 129 5.04 16.93 2.77
N VAL A 130 4.10 17.32 1.92
CA VAL A 130 2.75 16.77 1.87
C VAL A 130 2.48 16.28 0.46
N GLY A 131 1.67 15.25 0.33
CA GLY A 131 1.32 14.66 -0.95
C GLY A 131 -0.14 14.27 -1.03
N LEU A 132 -0.67 14.35 -2.24
CA LEU A 132 -1.97 13.83 -2.61
C LEU A 132 -1.79 12.86 -3.75
N GLY A 133 -2.45 11.71 -3.65
CA GLY A 133 -2.26 10.64 -4.60
C GLY A 133 -3.47 9.76 -4.78
N ILE A 134 -3.35 8.87 -5.74
CA ILE A 134 -4.34 7.88 -6.09
C ILE A 134 -3.68 6.51 -5.97
N THR A 135 -4.31 5.65 -5.17
CA THR A 135 -3.94 4.25 -5.00
C THR A 135 -4.91 3.38 -5.77
N TYR A 136 -4.42 2.42 -6.54
CA TYR A 136 -5.26 1.38 -7.15
C TYR A 136 -5.04 0.07 -6.40
N ALA A 137 -5.98 -0.32 -5.54
CA ALA A 137 -5.90 -1.56 -4.78
C ALA A 137 -6.32 -2.74 -5.66
N MET A 138 -5.35 -3.55 -6.07
CA MET A 138 -5.56 -4.81 -6.82
C MET A 138 -5.60 -5.96 -5.83
N PHE A 139 -6.73 -6.64 -5.71
CA PHE A 139 -6.85 -7.82 -4.85
C PHE A 139 -6.59 -9.10 -5.66
N GLN A 140 -5.85 -10.04 -5.06
CA GLN A 140 -5.49 -11.29 -5.71
C GLN A 140 -5.25 -12.41 -4.69
N LYS A 141 -5.25 -13.65 -5.20
CA LYS A 141 -4.98 -14.88 -4.43
C LYS A 141 -5.82 -14.99 -3.15
N GLU A 142 -7.08 -14.60 -3.24
CA GLU A 142 -8.07 -14.77 -2.21
C GLU A 142 -8.29 -16.26 -1.94
N ARG A 143 -8.02 -16.68 -0.71
CA ARG A 143 -8.18 -18.08 -0.28
C ARG A 143 -9.03 -18.12 0.98
N GLY A 144 -10.17 -18.79 0.86
CA GLY A 144 -10.99 -19.16 2.01
C GLY A 144 -10.37 -20.31 2.80
N SER A 145 -10.59 -20.32 4.11
CA SER A 145 -10.23 -21.44 4.99
C SER A 145 -11.40 -22.42 5.17
N GLY A 146 -11.12 -23.57 5.78
CA GLY A 146 -12.17 -24.47 6.26
C GLY A 146 -13.10 -23.81 7.27
N GLN A 147 -12.59 -22.85 8.05
CA GLN A 147 -13.36 -22.08 9.03
C GLN A 147 -14.34 -21.12 8.35
N LEU A 148 -13.94 -20.48 7.23
CA LEU A 148 -14.87 -19.69 6.41
C LEU A 148 -16.02 -20.56 5.88
N THR A 149 -15.70 -21.78 5.46
CA THR A 149 -16.71 -22.75 5.01
C THR A 149 -17.64 -23.15 6.15
N ALA A 150 -17.10 -23.42 7.34
CA ALA A 150 -17.90 -23.78 8.51
C ALA A 150 -18.88 -22.66 8.93
N VAL A 151 -18.49 -21.39 8.74
CA VAL A 151 -19.31 -20.23 9.10
C VAL A 151 -20.35 -19.85 8.03
N LEU A 152 -19.97 -19.87 6.75
CA LEU A 152 -20.82 -19.36 5.67
C LEU A 152 -21.49 -20.44 4.81
N ASN A 153 -21.00 -21.68 4.87
CA ASN A 153 -21.47 -22.78 4.03
C ASN A 153 -21.40 -24.13 4.76
N THR A 154 -21.95 -24.20 5.97
CA THR A 154 -21.88 -25.41 6.81
C THR A 154 -22.45 -26.62 6.09
N GLY A 155 -21.65 -27.68 5.92
CA GLY A 155 -22.04 -28.90 5.20
C GLY A 155 -22.00 -28.80 3.66
N GLY A 156 -21.60 -27.65 3.11
CA GLY A 156 -21.46 -27.42 1.67
C GLY A 156 -20.02 -27.44 1.16
N PRO A 157 -19.79 -27.20 -0.15
CA PRO A 157 -18.45 -27.10 -0.74
C PRO A 157 -17.66 -25.90 -0.19
N GLY A 158 -16.33 -25.93 -0.33
CA GLY A 158 -15.42 -24.91 0.21
C GLY A 158 -15.82 -23.48 -0.17
N ALA A 159 -16.09 -22.63 0.83
CA ALA A 159 -16.47 -21.25 0.63
C ALA A 159 -15.27 -20.42 0.17
N THR A 160 -15.46 -19.63 -0.89
CA THR A 160 -14.46 -18.69 -1.41
C THR A 160 -15.02 -17.28 -1.41
N PHE A 161 -14.14 -16.29 -1.56
CA PHE A 161 -14.51 -14.89 -1.61
C PHE A 161 -13.63 -14.15 -2.62
N LYS A 162 -14.14 -13.04 -3.15
CA LYS A 162 -13.42 -12.12 -4.02
C LYS A 162 -13.61 -10.70 -3.54
N LEU A 163 -12.54 -9.90 -3.58
CA LEU A 163 -12.63 -8.46 -3.32
C LEU A 163 -12.62 -7.71 -4.64
N ASP A 164 -13.44 -6.68 -4.74
CA ASP A 164 -13.43 -5.81 -5.91
C ASP A 164 -12.20 -4.89 -5.87
N ASP A 165 -11.48 -4.83 -6.99
CA ASP A 165 -10.43 -3.84 -7.24
C ASP A 165 -10.98 -2.42 -7.08
N LYS A 166 -10.19 -1.52 -6.49
CA LYS A 166 -10.67 -0.18 -6.18
C LYS A 166 -9.63 0.91 -6.28
N VAL A 167 -10.04 2.02 -6.91
CA VAL A 167 -9.34 3.30 -6.84
C VAL A 167 -9.66 3.99 -5.51
N ALA A 168 -8.64 4.42 -4.80
CA ALA A 168 -8.71 5.10 -3.51
C ALA A 168 -7.87 6.38 -3.51
N ALA A 169 -8.34 7.39 -2.79
CA ALA A 169 -7.57 8.60 -2.54
C ALA A 169 -6.59 8.38 -1.39
N SER A 170 -5.36 8.85 -1.55
CA SER A 170 -4.27 8.71 -0.58
C SER A 170 -3.67 10.07 -0.25
N PHE A 171 -3.54 10.35 1.04
CA PHE A 171 -2.88 11.53 1.55
C PHE A 171 -1.57 11.13 2.19
N GLN A 172 -0.50 11.86 1.92
CA GLN A 172 0.84 11.60 2.41
C GLN A 172 1.35 12.83 3.17
N ILE A 173 2.02 12.60 4.28
CA ILE A 173 2.80 13.61 4.99
C ILE A 173 4.11 12.98 5.43
N GLY A 174 5.21 13.71 5.27
CA GLY A 174 6.51 13.18 5.60
C GLY A 174 7.59 14.25 5.64
N GLY A 175 8.81 13.81 5.76
CA GLY A 175 9.98 14.66 5.67
C GLY A 175 11.21 13.87 5.30
N THR A 176 12.11 14.54 4.59
CA THR A 176 13.44 14.02 4.29
C THR A 176 14.48 14.68 5.18
N VAL A 177 15.53 13.94 5.55
CA VAL A 177 16.71 14.45 6.26
C VAL A 177 17.95 14.13 5.43
N LYS A 178 18.64 15.16 4.97
CA LYS A 178 19.85 15.05 4.16
C LYS A 178 20.98 14.45 4.99
N ILE A 179 21.58 13.36 4.51
CA ILE A 179 22.83 12.80 5.08
C ILE A 179 24.03 13.44 4.38
N ASN A 180 24.00 13.44 3.05
CA ASN A 180 25.00 14.09 2.21
C ASN A 180 24.33 14.59 0.91
N GLU A 181 25.10 15.02 -0.08
CA GLU A 181 24.55 15.58 -1.33
C GLU A 181 23.66 14.62 -2.13
N LYS A 182 23.81 13.31 -1.94
CA LYS A 182 23.09 12.28 -2.71
C LYS A 182 22.13 11.47 -1.86
N TRP A 183 22.52 11.18 -0.62
CA TRP A 183 21.78 10.31 0.28
C TRP A 183 20.97 11.11 1.30
N PHE A 184 19.76 10.65 1.56
CA PHE A 184 18.87 11.20 2.57
C PHE A 184 18.06 10.09 3.24
N LEU A 185 17.55 10.34 4.43
CA LEU A 185 16.53 9.52 5.07
C LEU A 185 15.16 10.11 4.77
N ASP A 186 14.16 9.26 4.57
CA ASP A 186 12.77 9.64 4.41
C ASP A 186 11.92 8.93 5.46
N ALA A 187 11.01 9.68 6.06
CA ALA A 187 9.96 9.13 6.89
C ALA A 187 8.62 9.75 6.48
N SER A 188 7.61 8.91 6.28
CA SER A 188 6.28 9.38 5.89
C SER A 188 5.14 8.51 6.40
N VAL A 189 4.01 9.16 6.63
CA VAL A 189 2.74 8.54 6.96
C VAL A 189 1.79 8.75 5.78
N ILE A 190 1.17 7.67 5.34
CA ILE A 190 0.19 7.67 4.26
C ILE A 190 -1.15 7.20 4.82
N LYS A 191 -2.21 7.95 4.55
CA LYS A 191 -3.59 7.57 4.86
C LYS A 191 -4.36 7.38 3.56
N THR A 192 -4.84 6.17 3.33
CA THR A 192 -5.66 5.84 2.15
C THR A 192 -7.10 5.63 2.58
N ARG A 193 -8.05 6.21 1.83
CA ARG A 193 -9.48 5.95 2.02
C ARG A 193 -9.95 4.86 1.07
N LEU A 194 -10.09 3.64 1.58
CA LEU A 194 -10.34 2.45 0.79
C LEU A 194 -11.62 1.75 1.29
N LYS A 195 -12.64 1.74 0.41
CA LYS A 195 -13.87 0.98 0.58
C LYS A 195 -14.02 -0.02 -0.57
N THR A 196 -14.11 -1.29 -0.24
CA THR A 196 -14.32 -2.38 -1.20
C THR A 196 -15.53 -3.23 -0.80
N LYS A 197 -15.93 -4.15 -1.67
CA LYS A 197 -16.95 -5.16 -1.43
C LYS A 197 -16.32 -6.54 -1.52
N ALA A 198 -16.63 -7.38 -0.55
CA ALA A 198 -16.31 -8.80 -0.58
C ALA A 198 -17.56 -9.56 -1.06
N HIS A 199 -17.40 -10.35 -2.12
CA HIS A 199 -18.42 -11.24 -2.65
C HIS A 199 -18.07 -12.68 -2.29
N TYR A 200 -19.00 -13.39 -1.66
CA TYR A 200 -18.82 -14.78 -1.26
C TYR A 200 -19.46 -15.73 -2.28
N SER A 201 -18.85 -16.90 -2.46
CA SER A 201 -19.36 -17.93 -3.41
C SER A 201 -20.76 -18.44 -3.08
N THR A 202 -21.21 -18.22 -1.85
CA THR A 202 -22.53 -18.57 -1.32
C THR A 202 -23.60 -17.50 -1.59
N GLY A 203 -23.24 -16.41 -2.31
CA GLY A 203 -24.17 -15.35 -2.74
C GLY A 203 -24.24 -14.14 -1.81
N GLN A 204 -23.60 -14.18 -0.64
CA GLN A 204 -23.53 -13.04 0.26
C GLN A 204 -22.54 -11.98 -0.23
N VAL A 205 -22.80 -10.73 0.15
CA VAL A 205 -21.92 -9.58 -0.09
C VAL A 205 -21.68 -8.87 1.24
N GLN A 206 -20.47 -8.35 1.43
CA GLN A 206 -20.10 -7.54 2.59
C GLN A 206 -19.37 -6.27 2.13
N ASP A 207 -19.84 -5.10 2.58
CA ASP A 207 -19.08 -3.86 2.46
C ASP A 207 -17.95 -3.84 3.49
N VAL A 208 -16.73 -3.58 3.04
CA VAL A 208 -15.53 -3.53 3.90
C VAL A 208 -14.83 -2.18 3.71
N ARG A 209 -14.77 -1.38 4.77
CA ARG A 209 -13.87 -0.21 4.83
C ARG A 209 -12.57 -0.62 5.50
N LEU A 210 -11.46 -0.40 4.82
CA LEU A 210 -10.13 -0.79 5.29
C LEU A 210 -9.32 0.41 5.80
N ASP A 211 -9.56 1.60 5.21
CA ASP A 211 -8.90 2.88 5.47
C ASP A 211 -7.46 2.75 6.06
N PRO A 212 -6.52 2.13 5.32
CA PRO A 212 -5.23 1.79 5.90
C PRO A 212 -4.38 3.04 6.19
N LEU A 213 -3.61 2.96 7.27
CA LEU A 213 -2.55 3.88 7.60
C LEU A 213 -1.21 3.18 7.41
N ALA A 214 -0.37 3.72 6.54
CA ALA A 214 0.93 3.18 6.24
C ALA A 214 2.01 4.09 6.84
N VAL A 215 3.00 3.50 7.51
CA VAL A 215 4.16 4.21 8.06
C VAL A 215 5.41 3.70 7.35
N ASN A 216 6.17 4.64 6.81
CA ASN A 216 7.32 4.38 5.95
C ASN A 216 8.58 4.95 6.59
N VAL A 217 9.65 4.19 6.50
CA VAL A 217 11.02 4.68 6.73
C VAL A 217 11.88 4.13 5.60
N SER A 218 12.56 5.02 4.88
CA SER A 218 13.40 4.65 3.75
C SER A 218 14.70 5.46 3.69
N VAL A 219 15.65 4.90 2.94
CA VAL A 219 16.85 5.59 2.52
C VAL A 219 16.64 5.98 1.06
N GLY A 220 16.89 7.25 0.76
CA GLY A 220 16.73 7.81 -0.56
C GLY A 220 18.07 8.22 -1.19
N TYR A 221 18.10 8.14 -2.51
CA TYR A 221 19.23 8.53 -3.34
C TYR A 221 18.75 9.47 -4.44
N ASN A 222 19.38 10.65 -4.53
CA ASN A 222 19.15 11.61 -5.60
C ASN A 222 20.12 11.34 -6.75
N PHE A 223 19.60 11.35 -7.97
CA PHE A 223 20.39 11.24 -9.19
C PHE A 223 19.79 12.12 -10.28
N LYS A 224 20.63 12.64 -11.18
CA LYS A 224 20.16 13.31 -12.39
C LYS A 224 20.17 12.29 -13.52
N GLY A 225 19.13 12.35 -14.35
CA GLY A 225 19.03 11.49 -15.54
C GLY A 225 20.20 11.70 -16.51
N PHE A 226 20.36 10.74 -17.42
CA PHE A 226 21.34 10.75 -18.50
C PHE A 226 21.27 12.00 -19.38
#